data_AF-A0A2C6C2L7-F1
#
_entry.id   AF-A0A2C6C2L7-F1
#
_cell.length_a   1.000
_cell.length_b   1.000
_cell.length_c   1.000
_cell.angle_alpha   90.00
_cell.angle_beta   90.00
_cell.angle_gamma   90.00
#
_symmetry.space_group_name_H-M   'P 1'
#
loop_
_entity.id
_entity.type
_entity.pdbx_description
1 polymer ?
#
loop_
_entity_poly.entity_id
_entity_poly.type
_entity_poly.pdbx_seq_one_letter_code
_entity_poly.pdbx_strand_id
1 'polypeptide(L)'
;MNNDLVKVHKDFINLNIGLLGEKELELFYYICLRTREKKDKVIEIDFSSIRKALGDIKKSDLKKYIVGLQHKLASLKITSVSEKEISTIILFDKLTNVIEEDKLIVRVTESSLYFFNSAGRYLRFLFSDVRKLKGKYSKLLIPYLMDKSNEKEAEFEKERFFNILEVEESYRNNLSDFNKRILKPAVAELKKLFENLKVEPLKNGRVIKGYKFTWTNDFNFQNRKDNIEEAEVVEEKENKNIAPGELEKYFKTTFPGVNYSKKHKEVLEKLLKNNSLEY
;
A
#
# COMPACT_ATOMS: atom_id res chain seq x y z
N MET A 1 15.19 -3.62 2.22
CA MET A 1 13.93 -3.93 2.92
C MET A 1 12.76 -3.56 2.03
N ASN A 2 11.74 -4.42 1.91
CA ASN A 2 10.60 -4.29 0.99
C ASN A 2 9.94 -2.91 1.05
N ASN A 3 10.36 -2.01 0.16
CA ASN A 3 9.88 -0.63 0.10
C ASN A 3 8.44 -0.52 -0.45
N ASP A 4 7.86 -1.65 -0.85
CA ASP A 4 6.62 -1.75 -1.62
C ASP A 4 5.47 -2.47 -0.87
N LEU A 5 5.74 -3.10 0.27
CA LEU A 5 4.73 -3.85 1.02
C LEU A 5 3.83 -2.92 1.85
N VAL A 6 2.57 -2.75 1.45
CA VAL A 6 1.55 -2.14 2.31
C VAL A 6 1.21 -3.13 3.42
N LYS A 7 1.24 -2.68 4.67
CA LYS A 7 0.85 -3.47 5.85
C LYS A 7 0.09 -2.60 6.83
N VAL A 8 -1.16 -2.97 7.10
CA VAL A 8 -2.14 -2.21 7.89
C VAL A 8 -3.00 -3.18 8.70
N HIS A 9 -3.78 -2.72 9.67
CA HIS A 9 -4.69 -3.56 10.43
C HIS A 9 -5.81 -4.14 9.56
N LYS A 10 -6.31 -5.33 9.90
CA LYS A 10 -7.38 -5.99 9.12
C LYS A 10 -8.67 -5.18 9.02
N ASP A 11 -8.95 -4.28 9.96
CA ASP A 11 -10.11 -3.36 9.89
C ASP A 11 -10.11 -2.48 8.62
N PHE A 12 -9.03 -2.46 7.85
CA PHE A 12 -9.00 -1.92 6.49
C PHE A 12 -10.21 -2.34 5.65
N ILE A 13 -10.65 -3.60 5.74
CA ILE A 13 -11.80 -4.09 4.97
C ILE A 13 -13.14 -3.42 5.36
N ASN A 14 -13.15 -2.64 6.44
CA ASN A 14 -14.32 -1.90 6.92
C ASN A 14 -14.28 -0.41 6.55
N LEU A 15 -13.23 0.04 5.85
CA LEU A 15 -13.14 1.41 5.35
C LEU A 15 -14.03 1.61 4.13
N ASN A 16 -14.63 2.80 4.02
CA ASN A 16 -15.27 3.21 2.78
C ASN A 16 -14.27 3.85 1.80
N ILE A 17 -13.43 3.02 1.18
CA ILE A 17 -12.48 3.43 0.14
C ILE A 17 -13.07 3.38 -1.28
N GLY A 18 -14.29 2.84 -1.44
CA GLY A 18 -14.98 2.79 -2.73
C GLY A 18 -15.31 4.18 -3.29
N LEU A 19 -15.43 5.18 -2.41
CA LEU A 19 -15.66 6.59 -2.77
C LEU A 19 -14.46 7.24 -3.46
N LEU A 20 -13.25 6.67 -3.30
CA LEU A 20 -12.05 7.20 -3.90
C LEU A 20 -12.02 6.94 -5.40
N GLY A 21 -11.60 7.93 -6.17
CA GLY A 21 -11.26 7.77 -7.58
C GLY A 21 -10.02 6.90 -7.76
N GLU A 22 -9.76 6.44 -8.97
CA GLU A 22 -8.63 5.53 -9.26
C GLU A 22 -7.29 6.06 -8.73
N LYS A 23 -6.95 7.31 -9.02
CA LYS A 23 -5.67 7.93 -8.61
C LYS A 23 -5.66 8.34 -7.13
N GLU A 24 -6.81 8.66 -6.56
CA GLU A 24 -6.94 8.92 -5.12
C GLU A 24 -6.73 7.63 -4.31
N LEU A 25 -7.20 6.49 -4.84
CA LEU A 25 -7.02 5.19 -4.24
C LEU A 25 -5.53 4.78 -4.23
N GLU A 26 -4.82 5.00 -5.33
CA GLU A 26 -3.36 4.81 -5.39
C GLU A 26 -2.63 5.72 -4.41
N LEU A 27 -3.01 7.00 -4.35
CA LEU A 27 -2.45 7.94 -3.38
C LEU A 27 -2.69 7.47 -1.94
N PHE A 28 -3.91 7.01 -1.63
CA PHE A 28 -4.26 6.49 -0.31
C PHE A 28 -3.42 5.27 0.06
N TYR A 29 -3.27 4.28 -0.84
CA TYR A 29 -2.42 3.12 -0.59
C TYR A 29 -0.95 3.50 -0.45
N TYR A 30 -0.46 4.49 -1.20
CA TYR A 30 0.89 5.01 -1.03
C TYR A 30 1.07 5.73 0.31
N ILE A 31 0.06 6.45 0.80
CA ILE A 31 0.08 7.02 2.16
C ILE A 31 0.14 5.89 3.19
N CYS A 32 -0.70 4.86 3.09
CA CYS A 32 -0.61 3.68 3.96
C CYS A 32 0.79 3.04 3.94
N LEU A 33 1.39 2.92 2.75
CA LEU A 33 2.76 2.43 2.57
C LEU A 33 3.75 3.30 3.37
N ARG A 34 3.69 4.62 3.24
CA ARG A 34 4.67 5.53 3.88
C ARG A 34 4.46 5.71 5.39
N THR A 35 3.23 5.53 5.86
CA THR A 35 2.86 5.68 7.27
C THR A 35 3.08 4.41 8.10
N ARG A 36 3.11 3.23 7.48
CA ARG A 36 3.21 1.96 8.21
C ARG A 36 4.44 1.89 9.12
N GLU A 37 4.27 1.29 10.29
CA GLU A 37 5.34 0.95 11.24
C GLU A 37 6.21 2.14 11.70
N LYS A 38 5.78 3.38 11.42
CA LYS A 38 6.47 4.61 11.87
C LYS A 38 6.23 4.91 13.34
N LYS A 39 5.10 4.47 13.90
CA LYS A 39 4.61 4.83 15.25
C LYS A 39 4.51 6.33 15.51
N ASP A 40 4.60 7.14 14.46
CA ASP A 40 4.49 8.59 14.49
C ASP A 40 3.11 9.01 13.94
N LYS A 41 2.61 10.13 14.45
CA LYS A 41 1.39 10.77 13.99
C LYS A 41 1.61 11.65 12.77
N VAL A 42 2.83 12.15 12.55
CA VAL A 42 3.13 13.08 11.45
C VAL A 42 4.13 12.45 10.50
N ILE A 43 3.77 12.41 9.21
CA ILE A 43 4.58 11.81 8.16
C ILE A 43 4.71 12.80 7.03
N GLU A 44 5.95 13.19 6.70
CA GLU A 44 6.26 14.02 5.55
C GLU A 44 6.59 13.14 4.33
N ILE A 45 6.03 13.50 3.19
CA ILE A 45 6.25 12.79 1.93
C ILE A 45 6.50 13.80 0.81
N ASP A 46 7.64 13.68 0.13
CA ASP A 46 7.98 14.54 -1.00
C ASP A 46 7.09 14.25 -2.21
N PHE A 47 6.72 15.31 -2.93
CA PHE A 47 5.93 15.21 -4.15
C PHE A 47 6.65 14.42 -5.24
N SER A 48 7.97 14.55 -5.35
CA SER A 48 8.76 13.77 -6.30
C SER A 48 8.56 12.25 -6.08
N SER A 49 8.58 11.81 -4.82
CA SER A 49 8.37 10.42 -4.43
C SER A 49 6.95 9.94 -4.76
N ILE A 50 5.93 10.75 -4.44
CA ILE A 50 4.53 10.42 -4.77
C ILE A 50 4.34 10.36 -6.29
N ARG A 51 4.88 11.32 -7.04
CA ARG A 51 4.75 11.38 -8.49
C ARG A 51 5.36 10.15 -9.14
N LYS A 52 6.59 9.79 -8.77
CA LYS A 52 7.26 8.56 -9.26
C LYS A 52 6.41 7.33 -8.96
N ALA A 53 5.94 7.19 -7.72
CA ALA A 53 5.10 6.05 -7.31
C ALA A 53 3.77 5.95 -8.08
N LEU A 54 3.17 7.07 -8.47
CA LEU A 54 1.89 7.13 -9.19
C LEU A 54 2.04 7.06 -10.72
N GLY A 55 3.26 6.83 -11.23
CA GLY A 55 3.60 6.71 -12.65
C GLY A 55 3.93 8.05 -13.29
N ASP A 56 4.86 8.78 -12.69
CA ASP A 56 5.41 10.06 -13.18
C ASP A 56 4.37 11.12 -13.54
N ILE A 57 3.28 11.16 -12.76
CA ILE A 57 2.19 12.12 -12.98
C ILE A 57 2.68 13.57 -12.88
N LYS A 58 1.95 14.50 -13.50
CA LYS A 58 2.27 15.93 -13.39
C LYS A 58 1.99 16.44 -11.97
N LYS A 59 2.75 17.44 -11.54
CA LYS A 59 2.54 18.12 -10.24
C LYS A 59 1.13 18.71 -10.11
N SER A 60 0.57 19.25 -11.20
CA SER A 60 -0.81 19.75 -11.24
C SER A 60 -1.85 18.67 -10.95
N ASP A 61 -1.62 17.45 -11.46
CA ASP A 61 -2.55 16.34 -11.27
C ASP A 61 -2.43 15.78 -9.86
N LEU A 62 -1.21 15.67 -9.32
CA LEU A 62 -1.00 15.33 -7.91
C LEU A 62 -1.76 16.28 -6.98
N LYS A 63 -1.70 17.59 -7.21
CA LYS A 63 -2.47 18.57 -6.41
C LYS A 63 -3.97 18.28 -6.47
N LYS A 64 -4.53 17.99 -7.65
CA LYS A 64 -5.95 17.62 -7.80
C LYS A 64 -6.29 16.35 -7.03
N TYR A 65 -5.44 15.33 -7.08
CA TYR A 65 -5.66 14.07 -6.36
C TYR A 65 -5.59 14.24 -4.84
N ILE A 66 -4.65 15.06 -4.34
CA ILE A 66 -4.57 15.39 -2.91
C ILE A 66 -5.85 16.12 -2.45
N VAL A 67 -6.32 17.10 -3.23
CA VAL A 67 -7.55 17.85 -2.93
C VAL A 67 -8.77 16.91 -2.95
N GLY A 68 -8.88 16.05 -3.95
CA GLY A 68 -9.94 15.06 -4.05
C GLY A 68 -9.96 14.08 -2.87
N LEU A 69 -8.79 13.64 -2.40
CA LEU A 69 -8.66 12.83 -1.19
C LEU A 69 -9.01 13.61 0.08
N GLN A 70 -8.60 14.88 0.20
CA GLN A 70 -8.95 15.76 1.33
C GLN A 70 -10.47 15.93 1.48
N HIS A 71 -11.20 16.10 0.37
CA HIS A 71 -12.67 16.19 0.41
C HIS A 71 -13.35 14.92 0.95
N LYS A 72 -12.68 13.77 0.85
CA LYS A 72 -13.18 12.46 1.29
C LYS A 72 -12.54 11.99 2.59
N LEU A 73 -11.72 12.82 3.23
CA LEU A 73 -10.91 12.39 4.37
C LEU A 73 -11.76 11.87 5.54
N ALA A 74 -12.87 12.55 5.83
CA ALA A 74 -13.80 12.17 6.89
C ALA A 74 -14.55 10.85 6.62
N SER A 75 -14.65 10.41 5.35
CA SER A 75 -15.26 9.11 5.02
C SER A 75 -14.30 7.95 5.22
N LEU A 76 -12.99 8.22 5.35
CA LEU A 76 -11.98 7.22 5.70
C LEU A 76 -11.98 6.96 7.21
N LYS A 77 -13.06 6.33 7.65
CA LYS A 77 -13.33 5.99 9.04
C LYS A 77 -13.68 4.51 9.17
N ILE A 78 -13.35 3.93 10.31
CA ILE A 78 -13.71 2.57 10.71
C ILE A 78 -14.80 2.69 11.75
N THR A 79 -15.96 2.10 11.51
CA THR A 79 -17.03 2.02 12.50
C THR A 79 -17.10 0.59 13.04
N SER A 80 -16.98 0.47 14.36
CA SER A 80 -17.14 -0.79 15.09
C SER A 80 -18.47 -0.74 15.86
N VAL A 81 -19.25 -1.81 15.74
CA VAL A 81 -20.52 -1.99 16.46
C VAL A 81 -20.40 -3.28 17.25
N SER A 82 -20.58 -3.20 18.56
CA SER A 82 -20.63 -4.34 19.47
C SER A 82 -21.80 -4.19 20.42
N GLU A 83 -22.13 -5.23 21.19
CA GLU A 83 -23.17 -5.15 22.23
C GLU A 83 -22.85 -4.11 23.32
N LYS A 84 -21.56 -3.77 23.50
CA LYS A 84 -21.10 -2.88 24.57
C LYS A 84 -20.88 -1.45 24.11
N GLU A 85 -20.44 -1.26 22.87
CA GLU A 85 -20.12 0.05 22.33
C GLU A 85 -20.30 0.13 20.81
N ILE A 86 -20.66 1.32 20.36
CA ILE A 86 -20.57 1.76 18.97
C ILE A 86 -19.51 2.85 18.93
N SER A 87 -18.41 2.58 18.26
CA SER A 87 -17.27 3.50 18.18
C SER A 87 -16.87 3.74 16.72
N THR A 88 -16.35 4.94 16.45
CA THR A 88 -15.86 5.32 15.12
C THR A 88 -14.47 5.90 15.26
N ILE A 89 -13.55 5.37 14.45
CA ILE A 89 -12.16 5.81 14.37
C ILE A 89 -11.94 6.48 13.03
N ILE A 90 -11.58 7.76 13.05
CA ILE A 90 -11.19 8.51 11.86
C ILE A 90 -9.69 8.26 11.64
N LEU A 91 -9.27 7.91 10.42
CA LEU A 91 -7.87 7.59 10.15
C LEU A 91 -6.95 8.82 10.16
N PHE A 92 -7.40 9.93 9.58
CA PHE A 92 -6.58 11.11 9.39
C PHE A 92 -7.14 12.30 10.13
N ASP A 93 -6.27 13.01 10.83
CA ASP A 93 -6.58 14.32 11.41
C ASP A 93 -6.48 15.41 10.32
N LYS A 94 -5.39 15.39 9.54
CA LYS A 94 -5.13 16.42 8.53
C LYS A 94 -4.22 15.91 7.42
N LEU A 95 -4.50 16.31 6.18
CA LEU A 95 -3.54 16.28 5.08
C LEU A 95 -3.19 17.71 4.71
N THR A 96 -1.91 18.09 4.73
CA THR A 96 -1.46 19.45 4.39
C THR A 96 -0.57 19.41 3.16
N ASN A 97 -0.96 20.17 2.14
CA ASN A 97 -0.16 20.37 0.94
C ASN A 97 0.74 21.59 1.14
N VAL A 98 2.03 21.36 1.39
CA VAL A 98 3.04 22.43 1.54
C VAL A 98 3.62 22.72 0.16
N ILE A 99 2.97 23.65 -0.55
CA ILE A 99 3.22 23.93 -1.97
C ILE A 99 4.64 24.44 -2.23
N GLU A 100 5.17 25.25 -1.31
CA GLU A 100 6.51 25.86 -1.44
C GLU A 100 7.62 24.81 -1.32
N GLU A 101 7.44 23.84 -0.42
CA GLU A 101 8.41 22.76 -0.19
C GLU A 101 8.16 21.51 -1.03
N ASP A 102 7.07 21.46 -1.80
CA ASP A 102 6.66 20.27 -2.53
C ASP A 102 6.51 19.03 -1.65
N LYS A 103 5.83 19.20 -0.52
CA LYS A 103 5.57 18.12 0.44
C LYS A 103 4.08 17.93 0.73
N LEU A 104 3.73 16.68 0.99
CA LEU A 104 2.48 16.30 1.65
C LEU A 104 2.79 15.93 3.11
N ILE A 105 2.22 16.68 4.04
CA ILE A 105 2.23 16.32 5.47
C ILE A 105 0.96 15.54 5.76
N VAL A 106 1.12 14.27 6.09
CA VAL A 106 0.05 13.37 6.55
C VAL A 106 0.05 13.38 8.08
N ARG A 107 -1.07 13.77 8.69
CA ARG A 107 -1.31 13.64 10.12
C ARG A 107 -2.41 12.64 10.38
N VAL A 108 -2.07 11.57 11.09
CA VAL A 108 -3.03 10.53 11.52
C VAL A 108 -3.55 10.83 12.93
N THR A 109 -4.73 10.30 13.25
CA THR A 109 -5.28 10.45 14.62
C THR A 109 -4.57 9.49 15.58
N GLU A 110 -4.52 9.82 16.87
CA GLU A 110 -3.97 8.92 17.91
C GLU A 110 -4.67 7.55 17.86
N SER A 111 -6.01 7.55 17.82
CA SER A 111 -6.82 6.34 17.76
C SER A 111 -6.62 5.50 16.49
N SER A 112 -5.98 6.04 15.46
CA SER A 112 -5.68 5.31 14.22
C SER A 112 -4.25 4.74 14.17
N LEU A 113 -3.41 5.00 15.18
CA LEU A 113 -2.03 4.47 15.18
C LEU A 113 -1.99 2.94 15.11
N TYR A 114 -2.94 2.24 15.76
CA TYR A 114 -3.04 0.78 15.69
C TYR A 114 -3.28 0.29 14.25
N PHE A 115 -3.99 1.08 13.44
CA PHE A 115 -4.30 0.74 12.05
C PHE A 115 -3.03 0.70 11.20
N PHE A 116 -2.13 1.66 11.37
CA PHE A 116 -0.88 1.73 10.59
C PHE A 116 0.27 0.91 11.21
N ASN A 117 0.18 0.52 12.49
CA ASN A 117 1.25 -0.15 13.23
C ASN A 117 0.83 -1.55 13.72
N SER A 118 0.12 -2.32 12.88
CA SER A 118 -0.41 -3.63 13.26
C SER A 118 0.68 -4.72 13.35
N ALA A 119 0.81 -5.35 14.52
CA ALA A 119 1.76 -6.44 14.78
C ALA A 119 1.18 -7.85 14.54
N GLY A 120 -0.11 -8.06 14.86
CA GLY A 120 -0.74 -9.39 14.85
C GLY A 120 -1.76 -9.60 13.74
N ARG A 121 -2.86 -8.82 13.77
CA ARG A 121 -3.92 -8.89 12.75
C ARG A 121 -3.70 -7.85 11.67
N TYR A 122 -3.00 -8.24 10.61
CA TYR A 122 -2.71 -7.34 9.51
C TYR A 122 -3.29 -7.84 8.18
N LEU A 123 -3.64 -6.86 7.35
CA LEU A 123 -3.81 -6.98 5.92
C LEU A 123 -2.48 -6.55 5.27
N ARG A 124 -2.04 -7.27 4.24
CA ARG A 124 -0.86 -6.88 3.46
C ARG A 124 -1.06 -7.12 1.97
N PHE A 125 -0.49 -6.25 1.16
CA PHE A 125 -0.46 -6.36 -0.29
C PHE A 125 0.70 -5.51 -0.84
N LEU A 126 1.14 -5.81 -2.06
CA LEU A 126 2.20 -5.04 -2.71
C LEU A 126 1.60 -3.81 -3.41
N PHE A 127 2.23 -2.65 -3.24
CA PHE A 127 1.79 -1.44 -3.93
C PHE A 127 2.06 -1.53 -5.44
N SER A 128 3.16 -2.15 -5.85
CA SER A 128 3.46 -2.47 -7.25
C SER A 128 2.37 -3.32 -7.92
N ASP A 129 1.77 -4.28 -7.19
CA ASP A 129 0.66 -5.09 -7.71
C ASP A 129 -0.57 -4.21 -8.02
N VAL A 130 -0.87 -3.20 -7.20
CA VAL A 130 -1.92 -2.20 -7.50
C VAL A 130 -1.59 -1.46 -8.81
N ARG A 131 -0.32 -1.09 -9.00
CA ARG A 131 0.15 -0.30 -10.14
C ARG A 131 0.12 -1.06 -11.47
N LYS A 132 0.15 -2.40 -11.45
CA LYS A 132 -0.06 -3.26 -12.64
C LYS A 132 -1.49 -3.18 -13.19
N LEU A 133 -2.44 -2.70 -12.39
CA LEU A 133 -3.85 -2.56 -12.75
C LEU A 133 -4.16 -1.15 -13.25
N LYS A 134 -5.17 -1.01 -14.10
CA LYS A 134 -5.65 0.28 -14.62
C LYS A 134 -6.96 0.68 -13.95
N GLY A 135 -7.96 -0.20 -13.93
CA GLY A 135 -9.30 0.12 -13.44
C GLY A 135 -9.40 0.42 -11.94
N LYS A 136 -10.26 1.38 -11.58
CA LYS A 136 -10.64 1.69 -10.19
C LYS A 136 -11.07 0.42 -9.43
N TYR A 137 -12.02 -0.33 -9.97
CA TYR A 137 -12.62 -1.47 -9.28
C TYR A 137 -11.66 -2.63 -9.08
N SER A 138 -10.75 -2.89 -10.02
CA SER A 138 -9.72 -3.91 -9.85
C SER A 138 -8.73 -3.52 -8.75
N LYS A 139 -8.33 -2.24 -8.67
CA LYS A 139 -7.46 -1.74 -7.58
C LYS A 139 -8.17 -1.82 -6.23
N LEU A 140 -9.45 -1.43 -6.19
CA LEU A 140 -10.29 -1.43 -5.00
C LEU A 140 -10.43 -2.83 -4.38
N LEU A 141 -10.53 -3.87 -5.21
CA LEU A 141 -10.75 -5.23 -4.75
C LEU A 141 -9.50 -5.93 -4.20
N ILE A 142 -8.29 -5.48 -4.53
CA ILE A 142 -7.03 -6.06 -4.05
C ILE A 142 -7.04 -6.30 -2.53
N PRO A 143 -7.25 -5.27 -1.67
CA PRO A 143 -7.20 -5.46 -0.23
C PRO A 143 -8.24 -6.48 0.28
N TYR A 144 -9.43 -6.54 -0.33
CA TYR A 144 -10.47 -7.47 0.09
C TYR A 144 -10.13 -8.93 -0.26
N LEU A 145 -9.54 -9.17 -1.43
CA LEU A 145 -9.09 -10.50 -1.82
C LEU A 145 -7.83 -10.92 -1.04
N MET A 146 -6.91 -9.98 -0.80
CA MET A 146 -5.68 -10.23 -0.05
C MET A 146 -5.93 -10.53 1.43
N ASP A 147 -7.02 -10.02 2.03
CA ASP A 147 -7.43 -10.39 3.39
C ASP A 147 -7.68 -11.91 3.52
N LYS A 148 -8.11 -12.52 2.41
CA LYS A 148 -8.43 -13.94 2.24
C LYS A 148 -7.41 -14.72 1.42
N SER A 149 -6.20 -14.16 1.28
CA SER A 149 -5.13 -14.71 0.45
C SER A 149 -4.77 -16.17 0.80
N ASN A 150 -4.84 -16.53 2.09
CA ASN A 150 -4.50 -17.88 2.56
C ASN A 150 -5.59 -18.91 2.25
N GLU A 151 -6.86 -18.50 2.29
CA GLU A 151 -8.01 -19.34 2.01
C GLU A 151 -8.16 -19.63 0.51
N LYS A 152 -7.53 -18.82 -0.34
CA LYS A 152 -7.64 -18.87 -1.81
C LYS A 152 -9.05 -18.66 -2.36
N GLU A 153 -9.94 -18.19 -1.50
CA GLU A 153 -11.31 -17.84 -1.83
C GLU A 153 -11.82 -16.68 -0.99
N ALA A 154 -12.68 -15.85 -1.58
CA ALA A 154 -13.33 -14.75 -0.90
C ALA A 154 -14.80 -14.67 -1.28
N GLU A 155 -15.68 -14.67 -0.28
CA GLU A 155 -17.12 -14.57 -0.47
C GLU A 155 -17.64 -13.22 0.03
N PHE A 156 -18.49 -12.60 -0.79
CA PHE A 156 -19.14 -11.34 -0.46
C PHE A 156 -20.65 -11.48 -0.63
N GLU A 157 -21.40 -11.11 0.41
CA GLU A 157 -22.84 -10.87 0.28
C GLU A 157 -23.09 -9.76 -0.75
N LYS A 158 -24.14 -9.90 -1.55
CA LYS A 158 -24.43 -9.01 -2.69
C LYS A 158 -24.46 -7.54 -2.29
N GLU A 159 -25.21 -7.18 -1.25
CA GLU A 159 -25.36 -5.77 -0.86
C GLU A 159 -24.06 -5.21 -0.28
N ARG A 160 -23.34 -5.99 0.55
CA ARG A 160 -22.01 -5.62 1.02
C ARG A 160 -21.04 -5.41 -0.15
N PHE A 161 -21.05 -6.27 -1.15
CA PHE A 161 -20.20 -6.16 -2.33
C PHE A 161 -20.51 -4.89 -3.13
N PHE A 162 -21.79 -4.59 -3.33
CA PHE A 162 -22.21 -3.37 -4.03
C PHE A 162 -21.88 -2.10 -3.25
N ASN A 163 -21.93 -2.15 -1.92
CA ASN A 163 -21.50 -1.04 -1.05
C ASN A 163 -19.99 -0.83 -1.13
N ILE A 164 -19.17 -1.89 -1.05
CA ILE A 164 -17.71 -1.81 -1.21
C ILE A 164 -17.35 -1.13 -2.53
N LEU A 165 -18.01 -1.54 -3.61
CA LEU A 165 -17.78 -1.02 -4.95
C LEU A 165 -18.44 0.36 -5.19
N GLU A 166 -19.20 0.92 -4.25
CA GLU A 166 -19.99 2.15 -4.46
C GLU A 166 -20.78 2.08 -5.79
N VAL A 167 -21.50 0.96 -6.00
CA VAL A 167 -22.31 0.75 -7.21
C VAL A 167 -23.54 1.64 -7.16
N GLU A 168 -23.69 2.48 -8.18
CA GLU A 168 -24.89 3.30 -8.37
C GLU A 168 -26.16 2.45 -8.46
N GLU A 169 -27.26 2.96 -7.93
CA GLU A 169 -28.55 2.24 -7.86
C GLU A 169 -29.04 1.75 -9.24
N SER A 170 -28.77 2.50 -10.31
CA SER A 170 -29.06 2.13 -11.69
C SER A 170 -28.42 0.78 -12.08
N TYR A 171 -27.16 0.55 -11.69
CA TYR A 171 -26.45 -0.70 -11.91
C TYR A 171 -26.83 -1.79 -10.90
N ARG A 172 -27.26 -1.44 -9.68
CA ARG A 172 -27.75 -2.42 -8.69
C ARG A 172 -29.01 -3.14 -9.18
N ASN A 173 -29.89 -2.41 -9.86
CA ASN A 173 -31.14 -2.91 -10.41
C ASN A 173 -30.94 -3.61 -11.78
N ASN A 174 -29.80 -3.37 -12.45
CA ASN A 174 -29.46 -4.00 -13.72
C ASN A 174 -28.15 -4.81 -13.62
N LEU A 175 -28.30 -6.07 -13.19
CA LEU A 175 -27.18 -6.99 -13.00
C LEU A 175 -26.43 -7.29 -14.31
N SER A 176 -27.08 -7.20 -15.46
CA SER A 176 -26.42 -7.41 -16.76
C SER A 176 -25.37 -6.32 -17.01
N ASP A 177 -25.76 -5.05 -16.82
CA ASP A 177 -24.85 -3.91 -16.98
C ASP A 177 -23.78 -3.88 -15.89
N PHE A 178 -24.12 -4.17 -14.63
CA PHE A 178 -23.14 -4.34 -13.56
C PHE A 178 -22.06 -5.36 -13.95
N ASN A 179 -22.48 -6.53 -14.43
CA ASN A 179 -21.55 -7.57 -14.86
C ASN A 179 -20.68 -7.12 -16.03
N LYS A 180 -21.28 -6.47 -17.04
CA LYS A 180 -20.58 -6.04 -18.26
C LYS A 180 -19.57 -4.92 -17.99
N ARG A 181 -19.91 -3.94 -17.16
CA ARG A 181 -19.16 -2.69 -17.01
C ARG A 181 -18.27 -2.63 -15.77
N ILE A 182 -18.61 -3.39 -14.72
CA ILE A 182 -17.90 -3.34 -13.43
C ILE A 182 -17.22 -4.66 -13.16
N LEU A 183 -17.98 -5.75 -12.99
CA LEU A 183 -17.41 -7.01 -12.50
C LEU A 183 -16.45 -7.66 -13.51
N LYS A 184 -16.88 -7.87 -14.76
CA LYS A 184 -16.05 -8.55 -15.77
C LYS A 184 -14.75 -7.78 -16.06
N PRO A 185 -14.76 -6.45 -16.28
CA PRO A 185 -13.51 -5.70 -16.47
C PRO A 185 -12.58 -5.78 -15.25
N ALA A 186 -13.12 -5.67 -14.03
CA ALA A 186 -12.32 -5.75 -12.82
C ALA A 186 -11.65 -7.12 -12.67
N VAL A 187 -12.41 -8.21 -12.88
CA VAL A 187 -11.89 -9.58 -12.81
C VAL A 187 -10.86 -9.86 -13.91
N ALA A 188 -11.09 -9.36 -15.12
CA ALA A 188 -10.15 -9.51 -16.23
C ALA A 188 -8.78 -8.88 -15.90
N GLU A 189 -8.77 -7.71 -15.26
CA GLU A 189 -7.53 -7.07 -14.82
C GLU A 189 -6.88 -7.80 -13.63
N LEU A 190 -7.67 -8.25 -12.65
CA LEU A 190 -7.18 -8.96 -11.47
C LEU A 190 -6.48 -10.28 -11.83
N LYS A 191 -6.81 -10.90 -12.97
CA LYS A 191 -6.10 -12.09 -13.48
C LYS A 191 -4.61 -11.88 -13.74
N LYS A 192 -4.13 -10.63 -13.84
CA LYS A 192 -2.69 -10.31 -13.89
C LYS A 192 -1.96 -10.67 -12.58
N LEU A 193 -2.70 -10.79 -11.48
CA LEU A 193 -2.17 -11.00 -10.13
C LEU A 193 -2.65 -12.32 -9.50
N PHE A 194 -3.91 -12.67 -9.74
CA PHE A 194 -4.56 -13.86 -9.19
C PHE A 194 -4.67 -14.92 -10.28
N GLU A 195 -3.87 -15.98 -10.16
CA GLU A 195 -3.85 -17.07 -11.15
C GLU A 195 -5.17 -17.83 -11.16
N ASN A 196 -5.65 -18.13 -12.36
CA ASN A 196 -6.93 -18.84 -12.56
C ASN A 196 -8.12 -18.18 -11.84
N LEU A 197 -8.09 -16.87 -11.64
CA LEU A 197 -9.15 -16.14 -10.96
C LEU A 197 -10.52 -16.38 -11.62
N LYS A 198 -11.46 -16.87 -10.83
CA LYS A 198 -12.87 -17.04 -11.18
C LYS A 198 -13.74 -16.24 -10.24
N VAL A 199 -14.89 -15.80 -10.76
CA VAL A 199 -15.97 -15.25 -9.95
C VAL A 199 -17.25 -16.00 -10.28
N GLU A 200 -17.92 -16.48 -9.25
CA GLU A 200 -19.15 -17.25 -9.36
C GLU A 200 -20.26 -16.59 -8.52
N PRO A 201 -21.46 -16.39 -9.09
CA PRO A 201 -22.58 -15.88 -8.32
C PRO A 201 -23.12 -16.96 -7.38
N LEU A 202 -23.20 -16.65 -6.09
CA LEU A 202 -23.87 -17.47 -5.10
C LEU A 202 -25.38 -17.23 -5.22
N LYS A 203 -26.14 -18.27 -5.54
CA LYS A 203 -27.59 -18.16 -5.84
C LYS A 203 -28.44 -18.88 -4.80
N ASN A 204 -29.58 -18.28 -4.48
CA ASN A 204 -30.71 -18.96 -3.86
C ASN A 204 -31.88 -18.93 -4.86
N GLY A 205 -32.11 -20.06 -5.54
CA GLY A 205 -32.99 -20.13 -6.70
C GLY A 205 -32.51 -19.20 -7.82
N ARG A 206 -33.37 -18.27 -8.25
CA ARG A 206 -33.04 -17.26 -9.29
C ARG A 206 -32.34 -16.02 -8.74
N VAL A 207 -32.27 -15.86 -7.42
CA VAL A 207 -31.76 -14.65 -6.77
C VAL A 207 -30.27 -14.81 -6.46
N ILE A 208 -29.45 -13.86 -6.89
CA ILE A 208 -28.03 -13.78 -6.49
C ILE A 208 -27.96 -13.21 -5.07
N LYS A 209 -27.36 -13.97 -4.15
CA LYS A 209 -27.13 -13.60 -2.75
C LYS A 209 -25.72 -13.12 -2.49
N GLY A 210 -24.77 -13.47 -3.36
CA GLY A 210 -23.38 -13.04 -3.21
C GLY A 210 -22.51 -13.43 -4.39
N TYR A 211 -21.22 -13.20 -4.23
CA TYR A 211 -20.19 -13.53 -5.22
C TYR A 211 -19.04 -14.23 -4.51
N LYS A 212 -18.60 -15.36 -5.06
CA LYS A 212 -17.44 -16.12 -4.62
C LYS A 212 -16.31 -15.93 -5.62
N PHE A 213 -15.17 -15.47 -5.14
CA PHE A 213 -13.93 -15.37 -5.89
C PHE A 213 -13.03 -16.54 -5.49
N THR A 214 -12.35 -17.16 -6.46
CA THR A 214 -11.38 -18.25 -6.23
C THR A 214 -10.16 -18.08 -7.12
N TRP A 215 -8.97 -18.42 -6.61
CA TRP A 215 -7.70 -18.38 -7.35
C TRP A 215 -6.78 -19.51 -6.87
N THR A 216 -5.62 -19.70 -7.52
CA THR A 216 -4.73 -20.84 -7.22
C THR A 216 -3.39 -20.46 -6.63
N ASN A 217 -2.85 -19.28 -6.98
CA ASN A 217 -1.52 -18.88 -6.55
C ASN A 217 -1.45 -18.48 -5.07
N ASP A 218 -0.25 -18.62 -4.52
CA ASP A 218 0.11 -18.14 -3.19
C ASP A 218 0.80 -16.78 -3.27
N PHE A 219 0.56 -15.93 -2.28
CA PHE A 219 1.19 -14.62 -2.17
C PHE A 219 2.35 -14.68 -1.18
N ASN A 220 3.56 -14.92 -1.70
CA ASN A 220 4.78 -14.84 -0.90
C ASN A 220 5.29 -13.40 -0.84
N PHE A 221 5.11 -12.75 0.32
CA PHE A 221 5.56 -11.38 0.56
C PHE A 221 7.00 -11.28 1.08
N GLN A 222 7.70 -12.41 1.25
CA GLN A 222 9.07 -12.45 1.78
C GLN A 222 10.13 -12.14 0.72
N ASN A 223 9.88 -12.42 -0.58
CA ASN A 223 10.89 -12.32 -1.64
C ASN A 223 10.31 -12.00 -3.04
N ARG A 224 9.62 -10.87 -3.23
CA ARG A 224 9.36 -10.36 -4.59
C ARG A 224 10.31 -9.21 -4.90
N LYS A 225 11.44 -9.55 -5.54
CA LYS A 225 12.09 -8.61 -6.47
C LYS A 225 11.26 -8.66 -7.74
N ASP A 226 10.16 -7.92 -7.78
CA ASP A 226 9.46 -7.73 -9.03
C ASP A 226 10.39 -6.93 -9.95
N ASN A 227 10.77 -7.53 -11.08
CA ASN A 227 11.44 -6.87 -12.19
C ASN A 227 10.50 -5.77 -12.71
N ILE A 228 10.53 -4.61 -12.06
CA ILE A 228 10.32 -3.36 -12.77
C ILE A 228 11.64 -3.16 -13.51
N GLU A 229 11.59 -3.07 -14.84
CA GLU A 229 12.68 -2.51 -15.62
C GLU A 229 12.88 -1.05 -15.17
N GLU A 230 13.51 -0.87 -14.01
CA GLU A 230 14.23 0.35 -13.71
C GLU A 230 15.37 0.35 -14.70
N ALA A 231 15.20 1.11 -15.79
CA ALA A 231 16.31 1.65 -16.54
C ALA A 231 17.06 2.64 -15.62
N GLU A 232 17.65 2.11 -14.55
CA GLU A 232 18.65 2.76 -13.75
C GLU A 232 19.98 2.31 -14.35
N VAL A 233 20.54 3.16 -15.21
CA VAL A 233 21.99 3.17 -15.44
C VAL A 233 22.62 3.54 -14.11
N VAL A 234 22.85 2.53 -13.27
CA VAL A 234 23.65 2.65 -12.05
C VAL A 234 24.89 1.83 -12.30
N GLU A 235 26.00 2.54 -12.48
CA GLU A 235 27.32 1.96 -12.41
C GLU A 235 27.43 1.12 -11.13
N GLU A 236 27.62 -0.19 -11.31
CA GLU A 236 27.96 -1.09 -10.22
C GLU A 236 29.26 -0.61 -9.56
N LYS A 237 29.16 -0.01 -8.38
CA LYS A 237 30.30 0.04 -7.46
C LYS A 237 30.23 -1.22 -6.61
N GLU A 238 30.97 -2.23 -7.04
CA GLU A 238 31.30 -3.42 -6.26
C GLU A 238 31.62 -3.04 -4.81
N ASN A 239 30.89 -3.61 -3.86
CA ASN A 239 31.28 -3.61 -2.45
C ASN A 239 32.50 -4.52 -2.29
N LYS A 240 33.70 -3.96 -2.50
CA LYS A 240 34.94 -4.61 -2.08
C LYS A 240 35.05 -4.49 -0.57
N ASN A 241 35.21 -5.63 0.11
CA ASN A 241 35.53 -5.69 1.53
C ASN A 241 36.81 -4.89 1.79
N ILE A 242 36.67 -3.75 2.48
CA ILE A 242 37.79 -2.85 2.78
C ILE A 242 38.71 -3.56 3.77
N ALA A 243 39.97 -3.76 3.38
CA ALA A 243 40.96 -4.39 4.26
C ALA A 243 41.22 -3.50 5.50
N PRO A 244 41.61 -4.09 6.66
CA PRO A 244 41.81 -3.33 7.90
C PRO A 244 42.78 -2.14 7.78
N GLY A 245 43.74 -2.19 6.84
CA GLY A 245 44.70 -1.12 6.56
C GLY A 245 44.17 0.07 5.75
N GLU A 246 42.98 -0.04 5.14
CA GLU A 246 42.43 0.98 4.23
C GLU A 246 41.29 1.81 4.85
N LEU A 247 40.88 1.48 6.07
CA LEU A 247 39.76 2.10 6.79
C LEU A 247 39.92 3.61 6.97
N GLU A 248 41.12 4.06 7.32
CA GLU A 248 41.40 5.47 7.55
C GLU A 248 41.31 6.27 6.26
N LYS A 249 41.82 5.71 5.16
CA LYS A 249 41.76 6.32 3.83
C LYS A 249 40.30 6.42 3.36
N TYR A 250 39.53 5.35 3.53
CA TYR A 250 38.10 5.36 3.23
C TYR A 250 37.36 6.41 4.07
N PHE A 251 37.56 6.43 5.39
CA PHE A 251 36.86 7.37 6.27
C PHE A 251 37.15 8.82 5.90
N LYS A 252 38.42 9.18 5.65
CA LYS A 252 38.81 10.54 5.24
C LYS A 252 38.26 10.94 3.89
N THR A 253 38.11 9.99 2.96
CA THR A 253 37.55 10.24 1.63
C THR A 253 36.03 10.41 1.68
N THR A 254 35.35 9.60 2.50
CA THR A 254 33.88 9.59 2.60
C THR A 254 33.34 10.70 3.49
N PHE A 255 34.11 11.14 4.50
CA PHE A 255 33.72 12.19 5.44
C PHE A 255 34.77 13.32 5.49
N PRO A 256 34.96 14.07 4.39
CA PRO A 256 35.89 15.20 4.38
C PRO A 256 35.43 16.25 5.41
N GLY A 257 36.32 16.60 6.33
CA GLY A 257 36.05 17.56 7.42
C GLY A 257 35.86 16.93 8.81
N VAL A 258 35.76 15.60 8.91
CA VAL A 258 35.72 14.89 10.21
C VAL A 258 37.11 14.38 10.55
N ASN A 259 37.61 14.72 11.74
CA ASN A 259 38.92 14.24 12.17
C ASN A 259 38.88 12.74 12.52
N TYR A 260 39.78 11.96 11.93
CA TYR A 260 39.89 10.54 12.21
C TYR A 260 40.56 10.34 13.57
N SER A 261 39.83 9.75 14.51
CA SER A 261 40.27 9.59 15.91
C SER A 261 40.44 8.12 16.27
N LYS A 262 41.15 7.85 17.37
CA LYS A 262 41.33 6.48 17.89
C LYS A 262 39.99 5.79 18.18
N LYS A 263 38.98 6.55 18.65
CA LYS A 263 37.61 6.03 18.85
C LYS A 263 36.94 5.64 17.53
N HIS A 264 37.15 6.40 16.45
CA HIS A 264 36.61 6.06 15.12
C HIS A 264 37.21 4.74 14.61
N LYS A 265 38.53 4.56 14.79
CA LYS A 265 39.22 3.31 14.44
C LYS A 265 38.63 2.09 15.17
N GLU A 266 38.47 2.17 16.49
CA GLU A 266 37.94 1.06 17.31
C GLU A 266 36.50 0.66 16.92
N VAL A 267 35.65 1.64 16.57
CA VAL A 267 34.27 1.38 16.12
C VAL A 267 34.26 0.70 14.74
N LEU A 268 35.08 1.19 13.80
CA LEU A 268 35.16 0.62 12.44
C LEU A 268 35.71 -0.81 12.45
N GLU A 269 36.74 -1.08 13.27
CA GLU A 269 37.29 -2.44 13.44
C GLU A 269 36.29 -3.41 14.05
N LYS A 270 35.45 -2.97 15.00
CA LYS A 270 34.35 -3.78 15.55
C LYS A 270 33.28 -4.09 14.51
N LEU A 271 32.92 -3.11 13.68
CA LEU A 271 31.92 -3.30 12.62
C LEU A 271 32.42 -4.26 11.54
N LEU A 272 33.70 -4.22 11.18
CA LEU A 272 34.34 -5.18 10.27
C LEU A 272 34.31 -6.62 10.81
N LYS A 273 34.60 -6.80 12.11
CA LYS A 273 34.52 -8.13 12.75
C LYS A 273 33.08 -8.67 12.80
N ASN A 274 32.10 -7.81 13.09
CA ASN A 274 30.69 -8.24 13.17
C ASN A 274 30.05 -8.51 11.79
N ASN A 275 30.58 -7.91 10.73
CA ASN A 275 30.13 -8.17 9.35
C ASN A 275 30.89 -9.32 8.66
N SER A 276 31.96 -9.84 9.26
CA SER A 276 32.63 -11.06 8.80
C SER A 276 31.97 -12.29 9.42
N LEU A 277 30.72 -12.55 9.02
CA LEU A 277 30.14 -13.88 9.15
C LEU A 277 30.68 -14.71 7.99
N GLU A 278 31.79 -15.41 8.23
CA GLU A 278 32.14 -16.60 7.45
C GLU A 278 30.98 -17.60 7.61
N TYR A 279 30.35 -17.95 6.49
CA TYR A 279 29.49 -19.13 6.38
C TYR A 279 30.38 -20.37 6.19
#